data_AF-A0A2E0Y5T1-F1
#
_entry.id   AF-A0A2E0Y5T1-F1
#
_cell.length_a   1.000
_cell.length_b   1.000
_cell.length_c   1.000
_cell.angle_alpha   90.00
_cell.angle_beta   90.00
_cell.angle_gamma   90.00
#
_symmetry.space_group_name_H-M   'P 1'
#
loop_
_entity.id
_entity.type
_entity.pdbx_description
1 polymer ?
#
loop_
_entity_poly.entity_id
_entity_poly.type
_entity_poly.pdbx_seq_one_letter_code
_entity_poly.pdbx_strand_id
1 'polypeptide(L)'
;MRQRRPHRLPSLAAVLACLWLLGGCQSLQMDREEMTWQALHAMDVAQTLNAASDPCYKENAWLTKRLIGEQPSDAEVVAWGVGTAVFHAWVSNALDDRGAPVWVQKLWELGTLGHTTYAVGSNHENGVRPFGSNREVEGCYTG
;
A
#
# COMPACT_ATOMS: atom_id res chain seq x y z
N MET A 1 14.64 -5.60 42.99
CA MET A 1 14.11 -6.87 42.46
C MET A 1 13.72 -6.67 41.00
N ARG A 2 14.45 -7.26 40.03
CA ARG A 2 14.18 -7.15 38.59
C ARG A 2 13.18 -8.23 38.17
N GLN A 3 11.94 -7.85 37.84
CA GLN A 3 10.97 -8.75 37.20
C GLN A 3 11.45 -9.10 35.79
N ARG A 4 11.75 -10.37 35.54
CA ARG A 4 12.00 -10.90 34.19
C ARG A 4 10.64 -11.06 33.49
N ARG A 5 10.41 -10.33 32.39
CA ARG A 5 9.25 -10.55 31.53
C ARG A 5 9.40 -11.91 30.81
N PRO A 6 8.36 -12.75 30.74
CA PRO A 6 8.43 -14.00 29.99
C PRO A 6 8.48 -13.71 28.49
N HIS A 7 9.49 -14.25 27.81
CA HIS A 7 9.52 -14.31 26.35
C HIS A 7 8.41 -15.24 25.90
N ARG A 8 7.32 -14.68 25.35
CA ARG A 8 6.29 -15.46 24.68
C ARG A 8 6.88 -15.95 23.36
N LEU A 9 7.20 -17.24 23.29
CA LEU A 9 7.49 -17.92 22.03
C LEU A 9 6.32 -17.64 21.06
N PRO A 10 6.57 -17.17 19.83
CA PRO A 10 5.50 -17.07 18.85
C PRO A 10 4.93 -18.47 18.63
N SER A 11 3.61 -18.61 18.78
CA SER A 11 2.90 -19.88 18.57
C SER A 11 3.28 -20.46 17.22
N LEU A 12 3.62 -21.76 17.18
CA LEU A 12 3.97 -22.49 15.96
C LEU A 12 2.97 -22.27 14.79
N ALA A 13 1.70 -22.02 15.14
CA ALA A 13 0.63 -21.68 14.20
C ALA A 13 0.88 -20.36 13.44
N ALA A 14 1.45 -19.34 14.08
CA ALA A 14 1.79 -18.07 13.43
C ALA A 14 2.96 -18.24 12.45
N VAL A 15 3.95 -19.04 12.82
CA VAL A 15 5.09 -19.37 11.94
C VAL A 15 4.62 -20.17 10.73
N LEU A 16 3.74 -21.15 10.93
CA LEU A 16 3.15 -21.93 9.84
C LEU A 16 2.25 -21.07 8.95
N ALA A 17 1.43 -20.17 9.50
CA ALA A 17 0.63 -19.23 8.71
C ALA A 17 1.51 -18.31 7.85
N CYS A 18 2.61 -17.78 8.41
CA CYS A 18 3.58 -17.00 7.63
C CYS A 18 4.25 -17.84 6.54
N LEU A 19 4.63 -19.10 6.81
CA LEU A 19 5.25 -19.98 5.82
C LEU A 19 4.30 -20.38 4.68
N TRP A 20 2.99 -20.56 4.96
CA TRP A 20 1.98 -20.78 3.94
C TRP A 20 1.73 -19.54 3.08
N LEU A 21 1.75 -18.35 3.67
CA LEU A 21 1.66 -17.08 2.92
C LEU A 21 2.91 -16.83 2.06
N LEU A 22 4.10 -17.22 2.54
CA LEU A 22 5.36 -17.06 1.81
C LEU A 22 5.57 -18.12 0.71
N GLY A 23 5.02 -19.33 0.87
CA GLY A 23 5.07 -20.38 -0.15
C GLY A 23 4.32 -20.05 -1.43
N GLY A 24 3.27 -19.20 -1.34
CA GLY A 24 2.54 -18.68 -2.51
C GLY A 24 3.28 -17.62 -3.31
N CYS A 25 4.40 -17.07 -2.81
CA CYS A 25 5.19 -16.07 -3.53
C CYS A 25 6.05 -16.64 -4.67
N GLN A 26 6.26 -17.96 -4.74
CA GLN A 26 7.13 -18.57 -5.75
C GLN A 26 6.44 -18.76 -7.12
N SER A 27 5.11 -18.66 -7.18
CA SER A 27 4.32 -18.82 -8.41
C SER A 27 3.77 -17.51 -8.98
N LEU A 28 4.07 -16.36 -8.35
CA LEU A 28 3.78 -15.06 -8.94
C LEU A 28 4.87 -14.75 -9.95
N GLN A 29 4.59 -15.06 -11.22
CA GLN A 29 5.42 -14.65 -12.33
C GLN A 29 5.25 -13.14 -12.53
N MET A 30 5.88 -12.34 -11.66
CA MET A 30 5.81 -10.90 -11.73
C MET A 30 6.70 -10.42 -12.87
N ASP A 31 6.08 -9.84 -13.89
CA ASP A 31 6.83 -9.08 -14.89
C ASP A 31 7.36 -7.75 -14.30
N ARG A 32 8.15 -7.04 -15.09
CA ARG A 32 8.77 -5.78 -14.68
C ARG A 32 7.74 -4.69 -14.39
N GLU A 33 6.61 -4.68 -15.09
CA GLU A 33 5.57 -3.67 -14.95
C GLU A 33 4.82 -3.87 -13.63
N GLU A 34 4.43 -5.11 -13.30
CA GLU A 34 3.84 -5.46 -12.01
C GLU A 34 4.81 -5.16 -10.85
N MET A 35 6.10 -5.50 -10.97
CA MET A 35 7.09 -5.11 -9.96
C MET A 35 7.20 -3.59 -9.78
N THR A 36 7.16 -2.82 -10.88
CA THR A 36 7.23 -1.37 -10.83
C THR A 36 5.99 -0.80 -10.14
N TRP A 37 4.81 -1.32 -10.48
CA TRP A 37 3.56 -0.93 -9.86
C TRP A 37 3.55 -1.24 -8.36
N GLN A 38 3.95 -2.45 -7.94
CA GLN A 38 4.01 -2.83 -6.51
C GLN A 38 4.96 -1.93 -5.71
N ALA A 39 6.11 -1.56 -6.30
CA ALA A 39 7.06 -0.66 -5.65
C ALA A 39 6.47 0.75 -5.47
N LEU A 40 5.80 1.29 -6.49
CA LEU A 40 5.13 2.58 -6.41
C LEU A 40 3.97 2.56 -5.42
N HIS A 41 3.18 1.49 -5.42
CA HIS A 41 2.08 1.29 -4.48
C HIS A 41 2.58 1.22 -3.03
N ALA A 42 3.71 0.57 -2.78
CA ALA A 42 4.34 0.58 -1.47
C ALA A 42 4.78 1.99 -1.02
N MET A 43 5.27 2.83 -1.94
CA MET A 43 5.59 4.22 -1.63
C MET A 43 4.33 5.03 -1.30
N ASP A 44 3.25 4.83 -2.05
CA ASP A 44 1.96 5.48 -1.80
C ASP A 44 1.42 5.10 -0.41
N VAL A 45 1.39 3.80 -0.08
CA VAL A 45 0.99 3.30 1.25
C VAL A 45 1.86 3.90 2.36
N ALA A 46 3.17 4.01 2.16
CA ALA A 46 4.06 4.63 3.14
C ALA A 46 3.75 6.13 3.33
N GLN A 47 3.44 6.84 2.24
CA GLN A 47 2.97 8.24 2.33
C GLN A 47 1.63 8.34 3.06
N THR A 48 0.67 7.46 2.75
CA THR A 48 -0.64 7.45 3.44
C THR A 48 -0.49 7.13 4.92
N LEU A 49 0.39 6.22 5.32
CA LEU A 49 0.68 5.95 6.73
C LEU A 49 1.23 7.18 7.44
N ASN A 50 2.20 7.86 6.81
CA ASN A 50 2.78 9.05 7.39
C ASN A 50 1.77 10.20 7.49
N ALA A 51 0.93 10.37 6.45
CA ALA A 51 -0.17 11.32 6.44
C ALA A 51 -1.24 11.00 7.49
N ALA A 52 -1.60 9.73 7.66
CA ALA A 52 -2.59 9.29 8.65
C ALA A 52 -2.19 9.64 10.09
N SER A 53 -0.89 9.62 10.39
CA SER A 53 -0.34 10.02 11.69
C SER A 53 -0.28 11.53 11.93
N ASP A 54 -0.55 12.34 10.89
CA ASP A 54 -0.45 13.80 10.92
C ASP A 54 -1.84 14.43 10.75
N PRO A 55 -2.41 15.09 11.78
CA PRO A 55 -3.75 15.67 11.70
C PRO A 55 -3.88 16.79 10.68
N CYS A 56 -2.77 17.31 10.17
CA CYS A 56 -2.74 18.31 9.12
C CYS A 56 -2.97 17.74 7.72
N TYR A 57 -2.83 16.43 7.54
CA TYR A 57 -3.03 15.76 6.27
C TYR A 57 -4.32 14.93 6.29
N LYS A 58 -5.19 15.18 5.30
CA LYS A 58 -6.43 14.44 5.12
C LYS A 58 -6.47 13.77 3.76
N GLU A 59 -6.93 12.52 3.74
CA GLU A 59 -7.15 11.77 2.52
C GLU A 59 -8.25 12.44 1.69
N ASN A 60 -7.91 12.86 0.47
CA ASN A 60 -8.81 13.59 -0.43
C ASN A 60 -9.20 12.77 -1.66
N ALA A 61 -8.58 11.61 -1.91
CA ALA A 61 -8.99 10.74 -3.00
C ALA A 61 -10.39 10.19 -2.72
N TRP A 62 -11.34 10.45 -3.62
CA TRP A 62 -12.76 10.11 -3.44
C TRP A 62 -12.97 8.65 -3.03
N LEU A 63 -12.27 7.72 -3.67
CA LEU A 63 -12.42 6.28 -3.42
C LEU A 63 -11.81 5.88 -2.08
N THR A 64 -10.55 6.24 -1.84
CA THR A 64 -9.82 5.92 -0.60
C THR A 64 -10.52 6.51 0.61
N LYS A 65 -10.88 7.80 0.56
CA LYS A 65 -11.65 8.49 1.59
C LYS A 65 -12.98 7.79 1.90
N ARG A 66 -13.65 7.23 0.90
CA ARG A 66 -14.93 6.53 1.10
C ARG A 66 -14.77 5.13 1.69
N LEU A 67 -13.62 4.50 1.51
CA LEU A 67 -13.37 3.13 1.94
C LEU A 67 -12.69 3.05 3.30
N ILE A 68 -11.67 3.89 3.56
CA ILE A 68 -10.92 3.89 4.83
C ILE A 68 -11.08 5.18 5.64
N GLY A 69 -11.81 6.17 5.13
CA GLY A 69 -12.04 7.44 5.83
C GLY A 69 -11.05 8.55 5.46
N GLU A 70 -11.32 9.76 5.95
CA GLU A 70 -10.43 10.94 5.76
C GLU A 70 -9.14 10.85 6.57
N GLN A 71 -9.18 10.12 7.67
CA GLN A 71 -8.09 9.96 8.63
C GLN A 71 -8.09 8.51 9.12
N PRO A 72 -7.65 7.57 8.26
CA PRO A 72 -7.63 6.15 8.57
C PRO A 72 -6.63 5.86 9.70
N SER A 73 -6.87 4.79 10.44
CA SER A 73 -5.83 4.21 11.31
C SER A 73 -4.75 3.50 10.50
N ASP A 74 -3.54 3.35 11.06
CA ASP A 74 -2.44 2.62 10.40
C ASP A 74 -2.85 1.22 9.93
N ALA A 75 -3.67 0.52 10.73
CA ALA A 75 -4.15 -0.81 10.41
C ALA A 75 -5.07 -0.82 9.18
N GLU A 76 -5.93 0.20 9.04
CA GLU A 76 -6.80 0.35 7.87
C GLU A 76 -5.99 0.69 6.62
N VAL A 77 -4.98 1.55 6.74
CA VAL A 77 -4.07 1.87 5.62
C VAL A 77 -3.32 0.63 5.15
N VAL A 78 -2.75 -0.15 6.08
CA VAL A 78 -2.05 -1.41 5.74
C VAL A 78 -3.00 -2.43 5.12
N ALA A 79 -4.18 -2.63 5.70
CA ALA A 79 -5.16 -3.58 5.18
C ALA A 79 -5.61 -3.19 3.76
N TRP A 80 -5.86 -1.91 3.52
CA TRP A 80 -6.19 -1.37 2.21
C TRP A 80 -5.05 -1.50 1.21
N GLY A 81 -3.82 -1.18 1.63
CA GLY A 81 -2.61 -1.34 0.82
C GLY A 81 -2.41 -2.78 0.37
N VAL A 82 -2.47 -3.74 1.29
CA VAL A 82 -2.34 -5.18 0.97
C VAL A 82 -3.50 -5.65 0.10
N GLY A 83 -4.73 -5.28 0.43
CA GLY A 83 -5.91 -5.67 -0.35
C GLY A 83 -5.83 -5.18 -1.79
N THR A 84 -5.39 -3.94 -2.00
CA THR A 84 -5.20 -3.34 -3.33
C THR A 84 -4.08 -4.05 -4.10
N ALA A 85 -2.97 -4.37 -3.43
CA ALA A 85 -1.86 -5.10 -4.05
C ALA A 85 -2.27 -6.50 -4.53
N VAL A 86 -3.02 -7.23 -3.71
CA VAL A 86 -3.55 -8.56 -4.06
C VAL A 86 -4.57 -8.45 -5.19
N PHE A 87 -5.47 -7.47 -5.12
CA PHE A 87 -6.48 -7.25 -6.16
C PHE A 87 -5.83 -6.89 -7.50
N HIS A 88 -4.81 -6.03 -7.51
CA HIS A 88 -4.08 -5.67 -8.73
C HIS A 88 -3.46 -6.91 -9.38
N ALA A 89 -2.68 -7.68 -8.63
CA ALA A 89 -2.07 -8.91 -9.12
C ALA A 89 -3.12 -9.91 -9.64
N TRP A 90 -4.26 -10.03 -8.95
CA TRP A 90 -5.36 -10.89 -9.41
C TRP A 90 -5.95 -10.42 -10.74
N VAL A 91 -6.17 -9.12 -10.95
CA VAL A 91 -6.66 -8.59 -12.23
C VAL A 91 -5.64 -8.79 -13.33
N SER A 92 -4.36 -8.48 -13.08
CA SER A 92 -3.27 -8.68 -14.04
C SER A 92 -3.22 -10.15 -14.51
N ASN A 93 -3.18 -11.09 -13.57
CA ASN A 93 -3.20 -12.52 -13.89
C ASN A 93 -4.48 -12.96 -14.62
N ALA A 94 -5.64 -12.43 -14.23
CA ALA A 94 -6.91 -12.80 -14.87
C ALA A 94 -7.03 -12.28 -16.32
N LEU A 95 -6.37 -11.16 -16.65
CA LEU A 95 -6.29 -10.67 -18.02
C LEU A 95 -5.39 -11.57 -18.88
N ASP A 96 -4.30 -12.08 -18.32
CA ASP A 96 -3.39 -13.01 -19.00
C ASP A 96 -4.02 -14.38 -19.19
N ASP A 97 -4.53 -14.99 -18.12
CA ASP A 97 -5.12 -16.34 -18.11
C ASP A 97 -6.33 -16.47 -19.05
N ARG A 98 -7.07 -15.37 -19.24
CA ARG A 98 -8.23 -15.33 -20.14
C ARG A 98 -7.88 -14.94 -21.57
N GLY A 99 -6.61 -14.70 -21.87
CA GLY A 99 -6.15 -14.27 -23.19
C GLY A 99 -6.79 -12.95 -23.62
N ALA A 100 -6.88 -11.98 -22.70
CA ALA A 100 -7.39 -10.65 -23.03
C ALA A 100 -6.58 -10.03 -24.18
N PRO A 101 -7.19 -9.20 -25.04
CA PRO A 101 -6.44 -8.51 -26.08
C PRO A 101 -5.31 -7.67 -25.47
N VAL A 102 -4.12 -7.69 -26.10
CA VAL A 102 -2.91 -7.00 -25.59
C VAL A 102 -3.15 -5.53 -25.26
N TRP A 103 -4.00 -4.83 -26.02
CA TRP A 103 -4.31 -3.43 -25.75
C TRP A 103 -5.09 -3.24 -24.43
N VAL A 104 -5.88 -4.22 -24.00
CA VAL A 104 -6.60 -4.20 -22.72
C VAL A 104 -5.61 -4.38 -21.56
N GLN A 105 -4.70 -5.34 -21.67
CA GLN A 105 -3.62 -5.55 -20.70
C GLN A 105 -2.77 -4.28 -20.54
N LYS A 106 -2.31 -3.71 -21.67
CA LYS A 106 -1.51 -2.48 -21.66
C LYS A 106 -2.30 -1.27 -21.14
N LEU A 107 -3.59 -1.17 -21.40
CA LEU A 107 -4.42 -0.10 -20.85
C LEU A 107 -4.59 -0.24 -19.33
N TRP A 108 -4.75 -1.47 -18.83
CA TRP A 108 -4.79 -1.74 -17.39
C TRP A 108 -3.48 -1.32 -16.74
N GLU A 109 -2.35 -1.84 -17.21
CA GLU A 109 -1.01 -1.53 -16.68
C GLU A 109 -0.69 -0.04 -16.72
N LEU A 110 -0.88 0.62 -17.88
CA LEU A 110 -0.60 2.05 -18.01
C LEU A 110 -1.53 2.88 -17.13
N GLY A 111 -2.80 2.48 -17.02
CA GLY A 111 -3.79 3.14 -16.19
C GLY A 111 -3.42 3.07 -14.71
N THR A 112 -3.10 1.87 -14.20
CA THR A 112 -2.76 1.68 -12.79
C THR A 112 -1.41 2.29 -12.45
N LEU A 113 -0.39 2.13 -13.31
CA LEU A 113 0.93 2.76 -13.12
C LEU A 113 0.84 4.28 -13.13
N GLY A 114 0.09 4.85 -14.10
CA GLY A 114 -0.11 6.29 -14.21
C GLY A 114 -0.85 6.85 -13.00
N HIS A 115 -1.91 6.17 -12.55
CA HIS A 115 -2.66 6.58 -11.37
C HIS A 115 -1.80 6.58 -10.09
N THR A 116 -1.07 5.49 -9.83
CA THR A 116 -0.22 5.37 -8.64
C THR A 116 0.95 6.36 -8.68
N THR A 117 1.57 6.56 -9.86
CA THR A 117 2.62 7.58 -10.03
C THR A 117 2.10 8.99 -9.72
N TYR A 118 0.90 9.31 -10.21
CA TYR A 118 0.26 10.60 -9.92
C TYR A 118 -0.03 10.76 -8.43
N ALA A 119 -0.55 9.73 -7.76
CA ALA A 119 -0.82 9.76 -6.31
C ALA A 119 0.46 10.02 -5.51
N VAL A 120 1.53 9.27 -5.77
CA VAL A 120 2.83 9.44 -5.11
C VAL A 120 3.39 10.84 -5.34
N GLY A 121 3.34 11.32 -6.59
CA GLY A 121 3.80 12.65 -6.98
C GLY A 121 3.01 13.76 -6.28
N SER A 122 1.67 13.68 -6.31
CA SER A 122 0.79 14.66 -5.66
C SER A 122 0.99 14.68 -4.15
N ASN A 123 1.10 13.51 -3.50
CA ASN A 123 1.44 13.40 -2.08
C ASN A 123 2.79 14.07 -1.79
N HIS A 124 3.80 13.84 -2.65
CA HIS A 124 5.10 14.48 -2.50
C HIS A 124 5.03 16.01 -2.68
N GLU A 125 4.28 16.52 -3.64
CA GLU A 125 4.09 17.95 -3.87
C GLU A 125 3.37 18.62 -2.68
N ASN A 126 2.37 17.93 -2.12
CA ASN A 126 1.66 18.35 -0.91
C ASN A 126 2.52 18.26 0.37
N GLY A 127 3.74 17.76 0.26
CA GLY A 127 4.70 17.70 1.37
C GLY A 127 4.65 16.40 2.17
N VAL A 128 3.83 15.42 1.79
CA VAL A 128 3.83 14.09 2.40
C VAL A 128 5.08 13.33 1.99
N ARG A 129 5.81 12.79 2.97
CA ARG A 129 7.02 12.01 2.75
C ARG A 129 6.77 10.54 3.12
N PRO A 130 7.25 9.55 2.33
CA PRO A 130 7.08 8.15 2.68
C PRO A 130 7.88 7.75 3.92
N PHE A 131 9.07 8.33 4.08
CA PHE A 131 9.99 8.05 5.17
C PHE A 131 10.62 9.36 5.66
N GLY A 132 9.95 10.06 6.57
CA GLY A 132 10.44 11.30 7.15
C GLY A 132 9.33 12.25 7.55
N SER A 133 9.71 13.43 8.05
CA SER A 133 8.75 14.46 8.43
C SER A 133 8.02 15.01 7.20
N ASN A 134 6.70 15.15 7.32
CA ASN A 134 5.93 15.92 6.34
C ASN A 134 6.37 17.39 6.38
N ARG A 135 6.15 18.11 5.27
CA ARG A 135 6.31 19.57 5.30
C ARG A 135 5.19 20.19 6.14
N GLU A 136 5.49 21.29 6.81
CA GLU A 136 4.46 22.05 7.52
C GLU A 136 3.41 22.55 6.52
N VAL A 137 2.14 22.35 6.86
CA VAL A 137 1.01 22.87 6.10
C VAL A 137 0.62 24.21 6.72
N GLU A 138 0.64 25.27 5.91
CA GLU A 138 0.30 26.62 6.37
C GLU A 138 -1.09 26.63 7.02
N GLY A 139 -1.18 27.14 8.25
CA GLY A 139 -2.42 27.19 9.03
C GLY A 139 -2.76 25.91 9.81
N CYS A 140 -1.91 24.88 9.77
CA CYS A 140 -2.02 23.72 10.65
C CYS A 140 -0.81 23.64 11.58
N TYR A 141 -1.06 23.83 12.88
CA TYR A 141 -0.03 23.82 13.91
C TYR A 141 -0.25 22.60 14.80
N THR A 142 0.67 21.63 14.74
CA THR A 142 0.76 20.54 15.71
C THR A 142 1.54 21.06 16.92
N GLY A 143 0.80 21.39 18.00
CA GLY A 143 1.39 21.86 19.26
C GLY A 143 2.16 20.78 20.01
#